data_AF-A0A418STC4-F1
#
_entry.id   AF-A0A418STC4-F1
#
_cell.length_a   1.000
_cell.length_b   1.000
_cell.length_c   1.000
_cell.angle_alpha   90.00
_cell.angle_beta   90.00
_cell.angle_gamma   90.00
#
_symmetry.space_group_name_H-M   'P 1'
#
loop_
_entity.id
_entity.type
_entity.pdbx_description
1 polymer ?
#
loop_
_entity_poly.entity_id
_entity_poly.type
_entity_poly.pdbx_seq_one_letter_code
_entity_poly.pdbx_strand_id
1 'polypeptide(L)'
;MTACGEGTAHHARGFTADQDAERDHLRTLFSIIIRAVSSVINEIVISVRSFSLAQIYLSVITRAKSCRSGYSFNVVFRMELSGMLQFPIDCPHCGTKKSGATFHEVYASTAARLAVFGSCNTCFGGILVFGNTRGLPSDYARRPLSKYVKNWPELVEHMEIIGMAPNFPKPRSIAHLPCQVENAFREGEQNLADRRYLSAAGNYRTALDRAMKDIAPGGTGTLFQKIERLADANALPTSMIDLMHEIRFLGNQIHDMDDPDPEDVKAGADFITLLLSYLYELPGRVKIAAEKRAAAKAE
;
A
#
# COMPACT_ATOMS: atom_id res chain seq x y z
N MET A 1 -54.74 17.00 -60.81
CA MET A 1 -55.05 17.76 -59.58
C MET A 1 -54.11 17.27 -58.49
N THR A 2 -53.22 18.16 -58.07
CA THR A 2 -52.23 18.06 -56.99
C THR A 2 -52.87 17.88 -55.61
N ALA A 3 -52.24 17.07 -54.73
CA ALA A 3 -51.88 17.49 -53.36
C ALA A 3 -51.05 16.41 -52.64
N CYS A 4 -49.97 16.86 -52.01
CA CYS A 4 -49.03 16.15 -51.13
C CYS A 4 -49.60 15.89 -49.73
N GLY A 5 -48.96 14.95 -48.99
CA GLY A 5 -49.09 14.82 -47.54
C GLY A 5 -48.26 13.67 -46.97
N GLU A 6 -46.94 13.86 -46.84
CA GLU A 6 -46.04 12.94 -46.10
C GLU A 6 -46.07 13.28 -44.60
N GLY A 7 -46.34 12.27 -43.76
CA GLY A 7 -46.19 12.32 -42.31
C GLY A 7 -45.21 11.24 -41.85
N THR A 8 -44.03 11.64 -41.39
CA THR A 8 -42.99 10.74 -40.88
C THR A 8 -43.25 10.37 -39.42
N ALA A 9 -43.48 9.08 -39.16
CA ALA A 9 -43.51 8.50 -37.82
C ALA A 9 -42.08 8.14 -37.37
N HIS A 10 -41.61 8.76 -36.28
CA HIS A 10 -40.35 8.38 -35.64
C HIS A 10 -40.55 7.13 -34.78
N HIS A 11 -39.94 6.01 -35.19
CA HIS A 11 -39.74 4.85 -34.32
C HIS A 11 -38.67 5.15 -33.27
N ALA A 12 -39.06 5.19 -32.00
CA ALA A 12 -38.14 5.14 -30.87
C ALA A 12 -37.54 3.72 -30.77
N ARG A 13 -36.22 3.58 -30.98
CA ARG A 13 -35.50 2.33 -30.72
C ARG A 13 -35.40 2.13 -29.21
N GLY A 14 -35.93 1.02 -28.71
CA GLY A 14 -35.71 0.59 -27.33
C GLY A 14 -34.24 0.25 -27.09
N PHE A 15 -33.73 0.61 -25.91
CA PHE A 15 -32.38 0.27 -25.46
C PHE A 15 -32.29 -1.23 -25.13
N THR A 16 -31.10 -1.82 -25.27
CA THR A 16 -30.85 -3.22 -24.94
C THR A 16 -30.65 -3.40 -23.43
N ALA A 17 -31.03 -4.55 -22.86
CA ALA A 17 -30.94 -4.83 -21.43
C ALA A 17 -29.57 -4.56 -20.77
N ASP A 18 -28.47 -4.66 -21.53
CA ASP A 18 -27.11 -4.39 -21.07
C ASP A 18 -26.86 -2.88 -20.80
N GLN A 19 -27.50 -2.01 -21.59
CA GLN A 19 -27.42 -0.55 -21.44
C GLN A 19 -28.27 -0.05 -20.26
N ASP A 20 -29.32 -0.79 -19.89
CA ASP A 20 -30.13 -0.50 -18.71
C ASP A 20 -29.41 -0.92 -17.42
N ALA A 21 -28.63 -2.01 -17.43
CA ALA A 21 -27.81 -2.44 -16.30
C ALA A 21 -26.67 -1.44 -15.98
N GLU A 22 -25.99 -0.93 -17.01
CA GLU A 22 -24.96 0.11 -16.85
C GLU A 22 -25.56 1.42 -16.29
N ARG A 23 -26.76 1.78 -16.74
CA ARG A 23 -27.49 2.98 -16.26
C ARG A 23 -27.90 2.88 -14.79
N ASP A 24 -28.31 1.70 -14.33
CA ASP A 24 -28.66 1.48 -12.92
C ASP A 24 -27.42 1.40 -12.01
N HIS A 25 -26.30 0.88 -12.52
CA HIS A 25 -25.03 0.94 -11.79
C HIS A 25 -24.53 2.38 -11.61
N LEU A 26 -24.67 3.22 -12.64
CA LEU A 26 -24.32 4.65 -12.58
C LEU A 26 -25.26 5.41 -11.64
N ARG A 27 -26.56 5.12 -11.64
CA ARG A 27 -27.51 5.71 -10.67
C ARG A 27 -27.16 5.37 -9.23
N THR A 28 -26.70 4.15 -8.99
CA THR A 28 -26.34 3.67 -7.66
C THR A 28 -25.10 4.41 -7.16
N LEU A 29 -24.04 4.50 -7.98
CA LEU A 29 -22.83 5.28 -7.68
C LEU A 29 -23.15 6.76 -7.45
N PHE A 30 -24.04 7.34 -8.25
CA PHE A 30 -24.48 8.72 -8.10
C PHE A 30 -25.20 8.99 -6.77
N SER A 31 -26.03 8.04 -6.31
CA SER A 31 -26.74 8.16 -5.03
C SER A 31 -25.79 8.12 -3.82
N ILE A 32 -24.70 7.34 -3.92
CA ILE A 32 -23.67 7.22 -2.88
C ILE A 32 -22.86 8.52 -2.78
N ILE A 33 -22.46 9.09 -3.92
CA ILE A 33 -21.71 10.34 -3.98
C ILE A 33 -22.55 11.50 -3.45
N ILE A 34 -23.83 11.60 -3.83
CA ILE A 34 -24.74 12.63 -3.29
C ILE A 34 -24.86 12.53 -1.77
N ARG A 35 -25.03 11.32 -1.22
CA ARG A 35 -25.13 11.11 0.24
C ARG A 35 -23.84 11.50 0.96
N ALA A 36 -22.68 11.14 0.41
CA ALA A 36 -21.38 11.47 0.99
C ALA A 36 -21.07 12.98 0.93
N VAL A 37 -21.54 13.69 -0.09
CA VAL A 37 -21.36 15.15 -0.22
C VAL A 37 -22.36 15.91 0.65
N SER A 38 -23.62 15.47 0.72
CA SER A 38 -24.64 16.06 1.59
C SER A 38 -24.35 15.88 3.08
N SER A 39 -23.63 14.82 3.49
CA SER A 39 -23.25 14.64 4.90
C SER A 39 -22.16 15.60 5.38
N VAL A 40 -21.50 16.33 4.48
CA VAL A 40 -20.36 17.20 4.82
C VAL A 40 -20.74 18.69 4.84
N ILE A 41 -21.83 19.12 4.18
CA ILE A 41 -22.14 20.56 4.03
C ILE A 41 -23.65 20.83 4.05
N ASN A 42 -24.13 21.62 5.01
CA ASN A 42 -25.56 21.76 5.34
C ASN A 42 -26.42 22.61 4.39
N GLU A 43 -25.87 23.43 3.49
CA GLU A 43 -26.69 24.16 2.51
C GLU A 43 -25.94 24.37 1.18
N ILE A 44 -26.18 23.50 0.21
CA ILE A 44 -25.79 23.71 -1.19
C ILE A 44 -26.98 23.40 -2.09
N VAL A 45 -27.41 24.37 -2.90
CA VAL A 45 -28.35 24.15 -4.00
C VAL A 45 -27.56 23.66 -5.22
N ILE A 46 -27.67 22.38 -5.54
CA ILE A 46 -27.00 21.77 -6.71
C ILE A 46 -27.95 21.79 -7.90
N SER A 47 -27.59 22.53 -8.96
CA SER A 47 -28.27 22.48 -10.25
C SER A 47 -27.45 21.63 -11.21
N VAL A 48 -28.03 20.51 -11.68
CA VAL A 48 -27.43 19.63 -12.69
C VAL A 48 -28.18 19.81 -14.00
N ARG A 49 -27.48 20.12 -15.10
CA ARG A 49 -28.04 20.09 -16.46
C ARG A 49 -27.46 18.91 -17.21
N SER A 50 -28.32 18.05 -17.73
CA SER A 50 -27.95 16.97 -18.65
C SER A 50 -27.74 17.53 -20.05
N PHE A 51 -26.55 17.31 -20.62
CA PHE A 51 -26.26 17.50 -22.04
C PHE A 51 -25.95 16.13 -22.69
N SER A 52 -26.26 16.01 -23.98
CA SER A 52 -26.25 14.73 -24.70
C SER A 52 -24.89 14.05 -24.76
N LEU A 53 -24.94 12.73 -24.87
CA LEU A 53 -23.87 11.72 -24.85
C LEU A 53 -22.64 12.08 -25.71
N ALA A 54 -21.59 12.57 -25.06
CA ALA A 54 -20.18 12.44 -25.47
C ALA A 54 -19.21 13.02 -24.42
N GLN A 55 -19.65 13.88 -23.51
CA GLN A 55 -18.85 14.38 -22.40
C GLN A 55 -19.79 14.61 -21.20
N ILE A 56 -19.69 13.77 -20.17
CA ILE A 56 -20.41 14.03 -18.92
C ILE A 56 -19.64 15.13 -18.18
N TYR A 57 -20.08 16.38 -18.34
CA TYR A 57 -19.60 17.49 -17.51
C TYR A 57 -20.36 17.46 -16.18
N LEU A 58 -19.64 17.28 -15.08
CA LEU A 58 -20.18 17.54 -13.75
C LEU A 58 -19.81 18.97 -13.35
N SER A 59 -20.62 19.96 -13.74
CA SER A 59 -20.47 21.32 -13.22
C SER A 59 -21.20 21.43 -11.88
N VAL A 60 -20.47 21.41 -10.77
CA VAL A 60 -21.03 21.76 -9.46
C VAL A 60 -20.92 23.27 -9.29
N ILE A 61 -22.04 23.98 -9.47
CA ILE A 61 -22.11 25.43 -9.21
C ILE A 61 -22.45 25.61 -7.74
N THR A 62 -21.47 25.97 -6.91
CA THR A 62 -21.73 26.43 -5.54
C THR A 62 -21.95 27.95 -5.54
N ARG A 63 -23.18 28.40 -5.22
CA ARG A 63 -23.44 29.81 -4.91
C ARG A 63 -23.42 29.98 -3.40
N ALA A 64 -22.28 30.34 -2.84
CA ALA A 64 -22.23 30.87 -1.47
C ALA A 64 -22.58 32.37 -1.50
N LYS A 65 -23.72 32.77 -0.93
CA LYS A 65 -23.99 34.18 -0.64
C LYS A 65 -23.26 34.57 0.64
N SER A 66 -22.06 35.14 0.50
CA SER A 66 -21.42 35.87 1.59
C SER A 66 -22.12 37.22 1.78
N CYS A 67 -22.63 37.48 2.98
CA CYS A 67 -23.46 38.65 3.28
C CYS A 67 -22.68 39.99 3.35
N ARG A 68 -21.39 40.08 2.99
CA ARG A 68 -20.61 41.33 3.14
C ARG A 68 -19.60 41.72 2.06
N SER A 69 -19.42 40.97 0.98
CA SER A 69 -18.64 41.48 -0.16
C SER A 69 -19.06 40.77 -1.44
N GLY A 70 -19.43 41.55 -2.47
CA GLY A 70 -20.02 41.07 -3.72
C GLY A 70 -19.08 40.31 -4.65
N TYR A 71 -18.29 39.37 -4.12
CA TYR A 71 -17.42 38.50 -4.92
C TYR A 71 -18.08 37.13 -5.10
N SER A 72 -18.37 36.78 -6.36
CA SER A 72 -18.75 35.43 -6.76
C SER A 72 -17.50 34.65 -7.15
N PHE A 73 -17.17 33.59 -6.43
CA PHE A 73 -16.15 32.61 -6.83
C PHE A 73 -16.81 31.52 -7.67
N ASN A 74 -16.29 31.27 -8.87
CA ASN A 74 -16.67 30.11 -9.68
C ASN A 74 -15.60 29.04 -9.49
N VAL A 75 -15.92 27.96 -8.78
CA VAL A 75 -15.06 26.76 -8.72
C VAL A 75 -15.60 25.77 -9.73
N VAL A 76 -14.92 25.64 -10.87
CA VAL A 76 -15.26 24.64 -11.89
C VAL A 76 -14.42 23.40 -11.63
N PHE A 77 -15.02 22.36 -11.07
CA PHE A 77 -14.41 21.04 -11.03
C PHE A 77 -14.51 20.41 -12.42
N ARG A 78 -13.37 20.27 -13.09
CA ARG A 78 -13.28 19.54 -14.36
C ARG A 78 -12.91 18.08 -14.04
N MET A 79 -13.90 17.20 -13.93
CA MET A 79 -13.65 15.76 -13.99
C MET A 79 -13.68 15.34 -15.47
N GLU A 80 -12.50 15.30 -16.10
CA GLU A 80 -12.38 14.60 -17.38
C GLU A 80 -12.39 13.09 -17.11
N LEU A 81 -13.44 12.41 -17.57
CA LEU A 81 -13.43 10.96 -17.79
C LEU A 81 -12.49 10.64 -18.96
N SER A 82 -11.21 10.95 -18.79
CA SER A 82 -10.13 10.38 -19.59
C SER A 82 -10.07 8.91 -19.19
N GLY A 83 -10.11 7.97 -20.14
CA GLY A 83 -10.02 6.54 -19.84
C GLY A 83 -8.94 6.31 -18.78
N MET A 84 -9.33 5.79 -17.62
CA MET A 84 -8.44 5.56 -16.49
C MET A 84 -7.37 4.57 -16.95
N LEU A 85 -6.25 5.10 -17.41
CA LEU A 85 -5.16 4.28 -17.89
C LEU A 85 -4.47 3.70 -16.66
N GLN A 86 -4.65 2.39 -16.48
CA GLN A 86 -4.08 1.66 -15.36
C GLN A 86 -2.74 1.06 -15.81
N PHE A 87 -1.68 1.36 -15.07
CA PHE A 87 -0.39 0.68 -15.25
C PHE A 87 -0.24 -0.43 -14.19
N PRO A 88 0.12 -1.67 -14.58
CA PRO A 88 0.35 -2.73 -13.62
C PRO A 88 1.64 -2.46 -12.83
N ILE A 89 1.52 -2.32 -11.52
CA ILE A 89 2.65 -2.22 -10.60
C ILE A 89 2.60 -3.35 -9.57
N ASP A 90 3.76 -3.67 -9.00
CA ASP A 90 3.76 -4.38 -7.73
C ASP A 90 3.62 -3.33 -6.62
N CYS A 91 2.51 -3.33 -5.87
CA CYS A 91 2.28 -2.29 -4.87
C CYS A 91 3.11 -2.53 -3.61
N PRO A 92 3.94 -1.57 -3.14
CA PRO A 92 4.74 -1.73 -1.92
C PRO A 92 3.90 -1.65 -0.64
N HIS A 93 2.72 -1.01 -0.69
CA HIS A 93 1.82 -0.84 0.46
C HIS A 93 1.02 -2.09 0.77
N CYS A 94 0.40 -2.70 -0.25
CA CYS A 94 -0.47 -3.87 -0.08
C CYS A 94 0.09 -5.17 -0.68
N GLY A 95 1.25 -5.13 -1.34
CA GLY A 95 1.93 -6.31 -1.89
C GLY A 95 1.27 -6.91 -3.13
N THR A 96 0.11 -6.38 -3.57
CA THR A 96 -0.59 -6.86 -4.75
C THR A 96 0.29 -6.76 -5.97
N LYS A 97 0.53 -7.90 -6.61
CA LYS A 97 1.31 -8.01 -7.86
C LYS A 97 0.49 -7.53 -9.04
N LYS A 98 1.12 -6.77 -9.94
CA LYS A 98 0.46 -6.19 -11.13
C LYS A 98 -0.86 -5.46 -10.82
N SER A 99 -0.96 -4.82 -9.66
CA SER A 99 -2.10 -3.97 -9.31
C SER A 99 -2.21 -2.81 -10.29
N GLY A 100 -3.43 -2.49 -10.73
CA GLY A 100 -3.65 -1.26 -11.48
C GLY A 100 -3.32 -0.05 -10.61
N ALA A 101 -2.53 0.88 -11.12
CA ALA A 101 -2.27 2.16 -10.49
C ALA A 101 -2.95 3.29 -11.26
N THR A 102 -3.55 4.24 -10.53
CA THR A 102 -4.05 5.49 -11.08
C THR A 102 -3.00 6.57 -10.89
N PHE A 103 -2.54 7.20 -11.98
CA PHE A 103 -1.61 8.33 -11.90
C PHE A 103 -2.33 9.64 -11.66
N HIS A 104 -1.77 10.45 -10.77
CA HIS A 104 -2.29 11.76 -10.40
C HIS A 104 -1.45 12.88 -11.00
N GLU A 105 -0.11 12.74 -10.96
CA GLU A 105 0.80 13.81 -11.36
C GLU A 105 2.12 13.30 -11.92
N VAL A 106 2.74 14.07 -12.83
CA VAL A 106 4.09 13.84 -13.36
C VAL A 106 4.98 15.01 -13.02
N TYR A 107 6.13 14.69 -12.47
CA TYR A 107 7.21 15.63 -12.24
C TYR A 107 8.42 15.25 -13.09
N ALA A 108 8.79 16.09 -14.05
CA ALA A 108 10.02 15.92 -14.81
C ALA A 108 11.17 16.64 -14.09
N SER A 109 12.17 15.90 -13.62
CA SER A 109 13.37 16.49 -13.01
C SER A 109 14.39 16.91 -14.06
N THR A 110 14.46 16.17 -15.17
CA THR A 110 15.28 16.50 -16.35
C THR A 110 14.56 16.03 -17.61
N ALA A 111 15.10 16.35 -18.78
CA ALA A 111 14.61 15.82 -20.06
C ALA A 111 14.51 14.29 -20.12
N ALA A 112 15.38 13.60 -19.37
CA ALA A 112 15.49 12.14 -19.39
C ALA A 112 14.93 11.46 -18.13
N ARG A 113 14.55 12.22 -17.09
CA ARG A 113 14.13 11.67 -15.78
C ARG A 113 12.80 12.25 -15.34
N LEU A 114 11.88 11.38 -14.98
CA LEU A 114 10.58 11.72 -14.45
C LEU A 114 10.29 10.96 -13.16
N ALA A 115 9.43 11.55 -12.34
CA ALA A 115 8.77 10.94 -11.21
C ALA A 115 7.26 11.01 -11.46
N VAL A 116 6.56 9.91 -11.23
CA VAL A 116 5.11 9.83 -11.37
C VAL A 116 4.52 9.56 -10.00
N PHE A 117 3.62 10.43 -9.55
CA PHE A 117 2.80 10.17 -8.38
C PHE A 117 1.50 9.49 -8.80
N GLY A 118 1.16 8.40 -8.12
CA GLY A 118 -0.09 7.67 -8.33
C GLY A 118 -0.61 7.04 -7.05
N SER A 119 -1.71 6.30 -7.16
CA SER A 119 -2.25 5.48 -6.08
C SER A 119 -2.55 4.07 -6.57
N CYS A 120 -2.25 3.07 -5.74
CA CYS A 120 -2.67 1.69 -5.95
C CYS A 120 -4.20 1.59 -5.96
N ASN A 121 -4.80 0.94 -6.97
CA ASN A 121 -6.26 0.79 -7.03
C ASN A 121 -6.79 -0.27 -6.05
N THR A 122 -5.92 -1.09 -5.46
CA THR A 122 -6.32 -2.08 -4.45
C THR A 122 -6.38 -1.49 -3.04
N CYS A 123 -5.37 -0.72 -2.63
CA CYS A 123 -5.26 -0.23 -1.25
C CYS A 123 -5.25 1.29 -1.13
N PHE A 124 -5.36 2.01 -2.24
CA PHE A 124 -5.33 3.48 -2.32
C PHE A 124 -4.03 4.13 -1.80
N GLY A 125 -3.00 3.33 -1.51
CA GLY A 125 -1.71 3.80 -1.06
C GLY A 125 -0.98 4.58 -2.15
N GLY A 126 -0.44 5.75 -1.78
CA GLY A 126 0.29 6.64 -2.70
C GLY A 126 1.67 6.08 -3.06
N ILE A 127 1.98 6.07 -4.35
CA ILE A 127 3.24 5.56 -4.90
C ILE A 127 3.94 6.65 -5.69
N LEU A 128 5.27 6.64 -5.67
CA LEU A 128 6.11 7.41 -6.57
C LEU A 128 6.88 6.43 -7.44
N VAL A 129 6.72 6.53 -8.75
CA VAL A 129 7.49 5.75 -9.73
C VAL A 129 8.55 6.65 -10.34
N PHE A 130 9.81 6.27 -10.24
CA PHE A 130 10.92 6.99 -10.86
C PHE A 130 11.29 6.29 -12.16
N GLY A 131 11.33 7.05 -13.25
CA GLY A 131 11.60 6.50 -14.57
C GLY A 131 12.56 7.36 -15.40
N ASN A 132 13.27 6.69 -16.31
CA ASN A 132 13.94 7.34 -17.41
C ASN A 132 13.04 7.33 -18.64
N THR A 133 13.13 8.34 -19.47
CA THR A 133 12.48 8.34 -20.79
C THR A 133 13.46 7.81 -21.83
N ARG A 134 13.08 6.76 -22.55
CA ARG A 134 13.88 6.18 -23.63
C ARG A 134 13.40 6.71 -24.97
N GLY A 135 14.28 7.42 -25.68
CA GLY A 135 14.06 7.78 -27.07
C GLY A 135 12.90 8.75 -27.31
N LEU A 136 12.51 9.54 -26.30
CA LEU A 136 11.61 10.66 -26.57
C LEU A 136 12.30 11.61 -27.56
N PRO A 137 11.64 11.98 -28.67
CA PRO A 137 12.17 12.96 -29.61
C PRO A 137 12.72 14.20 -28.89
N SER A 138 13.79 14.81 -29.41
CA SER A 138 14.46 15.96 -28.77
C SER A 138 13.53 17.12 -28.39
N ASP A 139 12.35 17.18 -28.98
CA ASP A 139 11.31 18.17 -28.70
C ASP A 139 10.62 17.97 -27.34
N TYR A 140 10.59 16.74 -26.81
CA TYR A 140 10.04 16.42 -25.49
C TYR A 140 10.96 16.90 -24.36
N ALA A 141 12.27 16.97 -24.60
CA ALA A 141 13.26 17.46 -23.64
C ALA A 141 13.12 18.96 -23.32
N ARG A 142 12.46 19.73 -24.19
CA ARG A 142 12.39 21.20 -24.11
C ARG A 142 11.05 21.76 -23.64
N ARG A 143 10.04 20.92 -23.43
CA ARG A 143 8.69 21.36 -23.05
C ARG A 143 8.29 20.77 -21.70
N PRO A 144 7.52 21.51 -20.87
CA PRO A 144 6.99 20.96 -19.63
C PRO A 144 6.16 19.71 -19.94
N LEU A 145 6.51 18.56 -19.35
CA LEU A 145 5.81 17.30 -19.55
C LEU A 145 4.29 17.42 -19.25
N SER A 146 3.90 18.38 -18.41
CA SER A 146 2.51 18.75 -18.11
C SER A 146 1.64 19.01 -19.35
N LYS A 147 2.21 19.43 -20.48
CA LYS A 147 1.47 19.63 -21.74
C LYS A 147 1.18 18.34 -22.50
N TYR A 148 1.90 17.26 -22.20
CA TYR A 148 1.80 15.95 -22.85
C TYR A 148 1.01 14.93 -22.03
N VAL A 149 0.62 15.27 -20.79
CA VAL A 149 -0.20 14.46 -19.86
C VAL A 149 -1.53 13.98 -20.49
N LYS A 150 -1.94 14.52 -21.64
CA LYS A 150 -3.09 14.00 -22.39
C LYS A 150 -2.84 12.63 -23.04
N ASN A 151 -1.60 12.28 -23.35
CA ASN A 151 -1.21 11.01 -23.99
C ASN A 151 -0.33 10.15 -23.06
N TRP A 152 -0.82 9.93 -21.85
CA TRP A 152 -0.16 9.04 -20.88
C TRP A 152 0.24 7.64 -21.37
N PRO A 153 -0.55 6.94 -22.24
CA PRO A 153 -0.15 5.62 -22.72
C PRO A 153 1.19 5.62 -23.44
N GLU A 154 1.40 6.63 -24.28
CA GLU A 154 2.62 6.82 -25.05
C GLU A 154 3.82 7.06 -24.11
N LEU A 155 3.64 7.86 -23.05
CA LEU A 155 4.71 8.11 -22.08
C LEU A 155 5.14 6.83 -21.34
N VAL A 156 4.19 5.98 -20.98
CA VAL A 156 4.46 4.70 -20.29
C VAL A 156 5.25 3.74 -21.19
N GLU A 157 4.95 3.68 -22.49
CA GLU A 157 5.68 2.86 -23.46
C GLU A 157 7.16 3.29 -23.58
N HIS A 158 7.43 4.58 -23.39
CA HIS A 158 8.78 5.14 -23.42
C HIS A 158 9.44 5.26 -22.04
N MET A 159 8.77 4.82 -20.97
CA MET A 159 9.30 4.93 -19.61
C MET A 159 10.00 3.63 -19.18
N GLU A 160 11.27 3.74 -18.85
CA GLU A 160 12.00 2.72 -18.12
C GLU A 160 11.92 3.01 -16.62
N ILE A 161 11.30 2.12 -15.85
CA ILE A 161 11.22 2.26 -14.38
C ILE A 161 12.60 1.98 -13.78
N ILE A 162 13.14 2.97 -13.06
CA ILE A 162 14.42 2.89 -12.35
C ILE A 162 14.19 2.51 -10.89
N GLY A 163 13.05 2.91 -10.31
CA GLY A 163 12.74 2.66 -8.92
C GLY A 163 11.35 3.12 -8.53
N MET A 164 10.98 2.88 -7.28
CA MET A 164 9.67 3.22 -6.74
C MET A 164 9.78 3.56 -5.25
N ALA A 165 8.91 4.45 -4.76
CA ALA A 165 8.72 4.72 -3.33
C ALA A 165 7.23 4.58 -2.93
N PRO A 166 6.94 4.09 -1.71
CA PRO A 166 7.90 3.50 -0.78
C PRO A 166 8.54 2.23 -1.35
N ASN A 167 9.72 1.88 -0.86
CA ASN A 167 10.32 0.59 -1.21
C ASN A 167 9.49 -0.53 -0.60
N PHE A 168 9.57 -1.73 -1.18
CA PHE A 168 9.10 -2.92 -0.48
C PHE A 168 9.76 -3.01 0.89
N PRO A 169 9.01 -3.40 1.95
CA PRO A 169 9.60 -3.65 3.25
C PRO A 169 10.71 -4.68 3.08
N LYS A 170 11.94 -4.28 3.42
CA LYS A 170 13.09 -5.18 3.37
C LYS A 170 13.00 -6.13 4.56
N PRO A 171 13.27 -7.44 4.37
CA PRO A 171 13.47 -8.35 5.47
C PRO A 171 14.49 -7.78 6.47
N ARG A 172 14.14 -7.76 7.76
CA ARG A 172 15.07 -7.36 8.82
C ARG A 172 16.18 -8.39 8.94
N SER A 173 17.32 -7.93 9.44
CA SER A 173 18.48 -8.77 9.76
C SER A 173 19.00 -8.38 11.13
N ILE A 174 19.35 -9.37 11.94
CA ILE A 174 19.90 -9.17 13.28
C ILE A 174 21.30 -9.74 13.31
N ALA A 175 22.26 -8.96 13.81
CA ALA A 175 23.65 -9.38 13.89
C ALA A 175 23.88 -10.38 15.03
N HIS A 176 24.94 -11.18 14.92
CA HIS A 176 25.42 -12.11 15.95
C HIS A 176 24.46 -13.27 16.30
N LEU A 177 23.48 -13.55 15.45
CA LEU A 177 22.62 -14.72 15.63
C LEU A 177 23.38 -16.03 15.35
N PRO A 178 23.13 -17.10 16.13
CA PRO A 178 23.51 -18.45 15.74
C PRO A 178 22.84 -18.83 14.42
N CYS A 179 23.56 -19.52 13.54
CA CYS A 179 23.09 -19.84 12.17
C CYS A 179 21.71 -20.52 12.15
N GLN A 180 21.41 -21.40 13.12
CA GLN A 180 20.10 -22.05 13.20
C GLN A 180 18.97 -21.07 13.51
N VAL A 181 19.20 -20.10 14.39
CA VAL A 181 18.23 -19.05 14.74
C VAL A 181 18.08 -18.08 13.57
N GLU A 182 19.20 -17.65 12.99
CA GLU A 182 19.26 -16.73 11.85
C GLU A 182 18.47 -17.25 10.65
N ASN A 183 18.66 -18.53 10.28
CA ASN A 183 17.96 -19.10 9.13
C ASN A 183 16.43 -19.06 9.30
N ALA A 184 15.92 -19.43 10.48
CA ALA A 184 14.48 -19.37 10.75
C ALA A 184 13.96 -17.94 10.78
N PHE A 185 14.70 -17.01 11.40
CA PHE A 185 14.32 -15.61 11.44
C PHE A 185 14.29 -14.98 10.04
N ARG A 186 15.33 -15.24 9.22
CA ARG A 186 15.42 -14.73 7.84
C ARG A 186 14.30 -15.27 6.97
N GLU A 187 13.96 -16.55 7.08
CA GLU A 187 12.81 -17.14 6.39
C GLU A 187 11.49 -16.52 6.85
N GLY A 188 11.35 -16.23 8.14
CA GLY A 188 10.20 -15.51 8.70
C GLY A 188 10.04 -14.11 8.09
N GLU A 189 11.12 -13.34 8.04
CA GLU A 189 11.14 -11.99 7.47
C GLU A 189 10.87 -11.98 5.95
N GLN A 190 11.40 -12.97 5.22
CA GLN A 190 11.09 -13.15 3.79
C GLN A 190 9.61 -13.46 3.58
N ASN A 191 9.06 -14.40 4.34
CA ASN A 191 7.64 -14.74 4.27
C ASN A 191 6.74 -13.57 4.67
N LEU A 192 7.15 -12.77 5.65
CA LEU A 192 6.42 -11.55 6.04
C LEU A 192 6.44 -10.51 4.91
N ALA A 193 7.59 -10.29 4.28
CA ALA A 193 7.71 -9.40 3.12
C ALA A 193 6.84 -9.86 1.94
N ASP A 194 6.74 -11.18 1.74
CA ASP A 194 5.90 -11.83 0.73
C ASP A 194 4.44 -12.03 1.18
N ARG A 195 4.07 -11.59 2.39
CA ARG A 195 2.72 -11.71 2.98
C ARG A 195 2.20 -13.14 3.15
N ARG A 196 3.10 -14.09 3.30
CA ARG A 196 2.80 -15.48 3.66
C ARG A 196 2.70 -15.58 5.18
N TYR A 197 1.65 -15.00 5.76
CA TYR A 197 1.53 -14.77 7.20
C TYR A 197 1.61 -16.05 8.04
N LEU A 198 0.94 -17.12 7.61
CA LEU A 198 1.00 -18.43 8.27
C LEU A 198 2.44 -18.98 8.31
N SER A 199 3.14 -18.93 7.19
CA SER A 199 4.54 -19.36 7.10
C SER A 199 5.47 -18.44 7.90
N ALA A 200 5.23 -17.13 7.90
CA ALA A 200 5.99 -16.17 8.70
C ALA A 200 5.85 -16.47 10.20
N ALA A 201 4.61 -16.63 10.70
CA ALA A 201 4.32 -16.98 12.08
C ALA A 201 5.02 -18.27 12.52
N GLY A 202 4.96 -19.34 11.70
CA GLY A 202 5.65 -20.60 11.97
C GLY A 202 7.17 -20.46 12.04
N ASN A 203 7.75 -19.64 11.16
CA ASN A 203 9.19 -19.37 11.16
C ASN A 203 9.64 -18.53 12.36
N TYR A 204 8.86 -17.52 12.76
CA TYR A 204 9.12 -16.74 13.97
C TYR A 204 9.06 -17.61 15.24
N ARG A 205 8.07 -18.51 15.35
CA ARG A 205 8.01 -19.49 16.43
C ARG A 205 9.21 -20.44 16.41
N THR A 206 9.63 -20.88 15.23
CA THR A 206 10.82 -21.73 15.07
C THR A 206 12.09 -20.99 15.50
N ALA A 207 12.24 -19.71 15.18
CA ALA A 207 13.36 -18.89 15.61
C ALA A 207 13.39 -18.76 17.15
N LEU A 208 12.24 -18.50 17.78
CA LEU A 208 12.09 -18.48 19.23
C LEU A 208 12.51 -19.81 19.87
N ASP A 209 11.96 -20.92 19.39
CA ASP A 209 12.27 -22.25 19.92
C ASP A 209 13.75 -22.61 19.82
N ARG A 210 14.41 -22.21 18.73
CA ARG A 210 15.86 -22.41 18.52
C ARG A 210 16.68 -21.52 19.45
N ALA A 211 16.30 -20.25 19.61
CA ALA A 211 16.96 -19.34 20.56
C ALA A 211 16.87 -19.86 22.00
N MET A 212 15.71 -20.37 22.40
CA MET A 212 15.52 -20.94 23.75
C MET A 212 16.36 -22.20 23.98
N LYS A 213 16.52 -23.05 22.95
CA LYS A 213 17.40 -24.24 23.03
C LYS A 213 18.87 -23.87 23.15
N ASP A 214 19.28 -22.79 22.50
CA ASP A 214 20.65 -22.30 22.50
C ASP A 214 21.05 -21.68 23.84
N ILE A 215 20.15 -20.90 24.47
CA ILE A 215 20.40 -20.24 25.76
C ILE A 215 20.24 -21.20 26.95
N ALA A 216 19.31 -22.15 26.87
CA ALA A 216 19.08 -23.14 27.92
C ALA A 216 19.27 -24.59 27.40
N PRO A 217 20.51 -24.97 27.02
CA PRO A 217 20.83 -26.30 26.52
C PRO A 217 20.72 -27.32 27.65
N GLY A 218 19.58 -28.02 27.69
CA GLY A 218 19.24 -28.95 28.78
C GLY A 218 17.77 -28.86 29.20
N GLY A 219 17.07 -27.81 28.76
CA GLY A 219 15.64 -27.69 29.00
C GLY A 219 14.82 -28.70 28.18
N THR A 220 14.55 -29.87 28.74
CA THR A 220 13.50 -30.76 28.23
C THR A 220 12.14 -30.13 28.52
N GLY A 221 11.19 -30.24 27.58
CA GLY A 221 9.86 -29.69 27.76
C GLY A 221 9.34 -28.83 26.61
N THR A 222 8.10 -28.37 26.76
CA THR A 222 7.42 -27.46 25.82
C THR A 222 8.05 -26.07 25.84
N LEU A 223 7.80 -25.25 24.81
CA LEU A 223 8.26 -23.85 24.77
C LEU A 223 7.86 -23.09 26.05
N PHE A 224 6.63 -23.30 26.52
CA PHE A 224 6.14 -22.75 27.79
C PHE A 224 7.06 -23.09 28.97
N GLN A 225 7.40 -24.37 29.14
CA GLN A 225 8.28 -24.80 30.25
C GLN A 225 9.69 -24.21 30.15
N LYS A 226 10.15 -23.86 28.96
CA LYS A 226 11.44 -23.17 28.78
C LYS A 226 11.35 -21.69 29.18
N ILE A 227 10.24 -21.03 28.84
CA ILE A 227 9.99 -19.64 29.22
C ILE A 227 9.89 -19.50 30.75
N GLU A 228 9.12 -20.37 31.40
CA GLU A 228 8.97 -20.37 32.87
C GLU A 228 10.33 -20.53 33.58
N ARG A 229 11.20 -21.43 33.10
CA ARG A 229 12.54 -21.58 33.67
C ARG A 229 13.41 -20.33 33.53
N LEU A 230 13.26 -19.57 32.45
CA LEU A 230 13.98 -18.29 32.28
C LEU A 230 13.43 -17.22 33.22
N ALA A 231 12.11 -17.24 33.46
CA ALA A 231 11.45 -16.38 34.45
C ALA A 231 11.95 -16.70 35.87
N ASP A 232 11.95 -17.98 36.26
CA ASP A 232 12.45 -18.45 37.56
C ASP A 232 13.92 -18.09 37.79
N ALA A 233 14.73 -18.14 36.73
CA ALA A 233 16.13 -17.77 36.76
C ALA A 233 16.39 -16.25 36.78
N ASN A 234 15.34 -15.42 36.64
CA ASN A 234 15.45 -13.97 36.41
C ASN A 234 16.42 -13.62 35.28
N ALA A 235 16.51 -14.47 34.26
CA ALA A 235 17.43 -14.31 33.14
C ALA A 235 16.96 -13.25 32.13
N LEU A 236 15.66 -12.93 32.15
CA LEU A 236 15.02 -11.91 31.32
C LEU A 236 14.13 -11.00 32.16
N PRO A 237 13.93 -9.73 31.75
CA PRO A 237 12.94 -8.85 32.37
C PRO A 237 11.53 -9.45 32.30
N THR A 238 10.72 -9.27 33.34
CA THR A 238 9.34 -9.79 33.41
C THR A 238 8.50 -9.36 32.20
N SER A 239 8.63 -8.11 31.74
CA SER A 239 7.93 -7.63 30.54
C SER A 239 8.25 -8.43 29.27
N MET A 240 9.47 -8.96 29.17
CA MET A 240 9.87 -9.81 28.05
C MET A 240 9.24 -11.20 28.18
N ILE A 241 9.19 -11.75 29.40
CA ILE A 241 8.53 -13.03 29.68
C ILE A 241 7.04 -12.95 29.35
N ASP A 242 6.35 -11.90 29.79
CA ASP A 242 4.93 -11.69 29.51
C ASP A 242 4.64 -11.67 28.00
N LEU A 243 5.45 -10.92 27.23
CA LEU A 243 5.36 -10.89 25.77
C LEU A 243 5.62 -12.26 25.11
N MET A 244 6.53 -13.08 25.66
CA MET A 244 6.75 -14.45 25.17
C MET A 244 5.52 -15.34 25.37
N HIS A 245 4.76 -15.14 26.46
CA HIS A 245 3.52 -15.87 26.70
C HIS A 245 2.41 -15.47 25.74
N GLU A 246 2.30 -14.17 25.44
CA GLU A 246 1.33 -13.65 24.48
C GLU A 246 1.57 -14.28 23.10
N ILE A 247 2.78 -14.19 22.57
CA ILE A 247 3.12 -14.64 21.20
C ILE A 247 3.03 -16.15 20.97
N ARG A 248 2.77 -16.92 22.03
CA ARG A 248 2.38 -18.32 21.91
C ARG A 248 1.14 -18.51 21.03
N PHE A 249 0.27 -17.50 20.89
CA PHE A 249 -0.86 -17.55 19.94
C PHE A 249 -0.41 -17.76 18.49
N LEU A 250 0.77 -17.25 18.08
CA LEU A 250 1.26 -17.36 16.69
C LEU A 250 1.43 -18.79 16.22
N GLY A 251 1.58 -19.77 17.12
CA GLY A 251 1.60 -21.17 16.72
C GLY A 251 0.43 -22.01 17.21
N ASN A 252 -0.51 -21.45 17.98
CA ASN A 252 -1.78 -22.12 18.24
C ASN A 252 -2.70 -21.97 17.01
N GLN A 253 -2.73 -20.78 16.39
CA GLN A 253 -3.53 -20.52 15.19
C GLN A 253 -3.09 -21.36 13.96
N ILE A 254 -1.83 -21.83 13.91
CA ILE A 254 -1.34 -22.70 12.83
C ILE A 254 -2.11 -24.04 12.78
N HIS A 255 -2.66 -24.48 13.91
CA HIS A 255 -3.43 -25.73 13.98
C HIS A 255 -4.92 -25.56 13.65
N ASP A 256 -5.45 -24.33 13.68
CA ASP A 256 -6.88 -24.05 13.56
C ASP A 256 -7.33 -23.75 12.10
N MET A 257 -6.47 -23.96 11.10
CA MET A 257 -6.72 -23.81 9.65
C MET A 257 -7.12 -22.41 9.16
N ASP A 258 -7.32 -21.44 10.05
CA ASP A 258 -7.55 -20.04 9.68
C ASP A 258 -6.21 -19.30 9.45
N ASP A 259 -6.21 -18.41 8.45
CA ASP A 259 -5.07 -17.52 8.21
C ASP A 259 -4.91 -16.55 9.40
N PRO A 260 -3.70 -16.39 9.97
CA PRO A 260 -3.48 -15.49 11.08
C PRO A 260 -3.66 -14.04 10.64
N ASP A 261 -4.15 -13.19 11.55
CA ASP A 261 -4.29 -11.76 11.29
C ASP A 261 -2.92 -11.16 10.92
N PRO A 262 -2.79 -10.47 9.76
CA PRO A 262 -1.56 -9.79 9.38
C PRO A 262 -0.97 -8.89 10.47
N GLU A 263 -1.79 -8.22 11.27
CA GLU A 263 -1.31 -7.33 12.34
C GLU A 263 -0.74 -8.12 13.51
N ASP A 264 -1.35 -9.25 13.88
CA ASP A 264 -0.83 -10.16 14.89
C ASP A 264 0.52 -10.75 14.49
N VAL A 265 0.69 -11.12 13.22
CA VAL A 265 1.98 -11.63 12.70
C VAL A 265 3.05 -10.54 12.72
N LYS A 266 2.72 -9.29 12.36
CA LYS A 266 3.66 -8.17 12.45
C LYS A 266 4.07 -7.88 13.90
N ALA A 267 3.10 -7.84 14.82
CA ALA A 267 3.37 -7.65 16.25
C ALA A 267 4.30 -8.74 16.79
N GLY A 268 4.06 -10.00 16.42
CA GLY A 268 4.95 -11.09 16.79
C GLY A 268 6.33 -11.00 16.14
N ALA A 269 6.43 -10.52 14.90
CA ALA A 269 7.70 -10.28 14.24
C ALA A 269 8.52 -9.17 14.94
N ASP A 270 7.86 -8.08 15.36
CA ASP A 270 8.47 -6.97 16.11
C ASP A 270 9.02 -7.45 17.46
N PHE A 271 8.24 -8.25 18.17
CA PHE A 271 8.70 -8.86 19.41
C PHE A 271 9.88 -9.80 19.21
N ILE A 272 9.82 -10.73 18.25
CA ILE A 272 10.92 -11.67 18.01
C ILE A 272 12.19 -10.89 17.64
N THR A 273 12.05 -9.82 16.88
CA THR A 273 13.16 -8.91 16.60
C THR A 273 13.74 -8.32 17.88
N LEU A 274 12.90 -7.76 18.75
CA LEU A 274 13.33 -7.18 20.03
C LEU A 274 14.03 -8.22 20.92
N LEU A 275 13.44 -9.40 21.07
CA LEU A 275 13.97 -10.48 21.89
C LEU A 275 15.33 -10.96 21.35
N LEU A 276 15.44 -11.23 20.06
CA LEU A 276 16.70 -11.69 19.45
C LEU A 276 17.80 -10.63 19.50
N SER A 277 17.45 -9.35 19.32
CA SER A 277 18.39 -8.24 19.52
C SER A 277 18.87 -8.17 20.97
N TYR A 278 17.99 -8.40 21.94
CA TYR A 278 18.38 -8.44 23.35
C TYR A 278 19.30 -9.62 23.68
N LEU A 279 18.96 -10.81 23.18
CA LEU A 279 19.66 -12.06 23.49
C LEU A 279 21.03 -12.19 22.81
N TYR A 280 21.19 -11.64 21.60
CA TYR A 280 22.36 -11.89 20.77
C TYR A 280 23.04 -10.62 20.30
N GLU A 281 22.29 -9.72 19.68
CA GLU A 281 22.87 -8.53 19.04
C GLU A 281 23.54 -7.62 20.08
N LEU A 282 22.85 -7.30 21.17
CA LEU A 282 23.36 -6.44 22.23
C LEU A 282 24.59 -7.06 22.92
N PRO A 283 24.55 -8.31 23.42
CA PRO A 283 25.74 -8.98 23.95
C PRO A 283 26.91 -9.04 22.96
N GLY A 284 26.64 -9.34 21.69
CA GLY A 284 27.67 -9.37 20.64
C GLY A 284 28.34 -8.02 20.43
N ARG A 285 27.55 -6.94 20.39
CA ARG A 285 28.06 -5.55 20.28
C ARG A 285 28.88 -5.15 21.50
N VAL A 286 28.45 -5.53 22.71
CA VAL A 286 29.19 -5.28 23.96
C VAL A 286 30.54 -6.00 23.94
N LYS A 287 30.58 -7.26 23.52
CA LYS A 287 31.82 -8.04 23.39
C LYS A 287 32.82 -7.37 22.44
N ILE A 288 32.37 -6.97 21.25
CA ILE A 288 33.21 -6.27 20.27
C ILE A 288 33.72 -4.94 20.84
N ALA A 289 32.88 -4.19 21.55
CA ALA A 289 33.30 -2.92 22.17
C ALA A 289 34.34 -3.13 23.27
N ALA A 290 34.21 -4.20 24.08
CA ALA A 290 35.17 -4.56 25.11
C ALA A 290 36.52 -4.98 24.51
N GLU A 291 36.52 -5.79 23.46
CA GLU A 291 37.72 -6.22 22.73
C GLU A 291 38.47 -5.02 22.13
N LYS A 292 37.76 -4.08 21.49
CA LYS A 292 38.36 -2.84 20.97
C LYS A 292 39.02 -2.01 22.07
N ARG A 293 38.38 -1.91 23.23
CA ARG A 293 38.95 -1.19 24.39
C ARG A 293 40.16 -1.89 24.99
N ALA A 294 40.16 -3.22 25.01
CA ALA A 294 41.31 -3.98 25.49
C ALA A 294 42.52 -3.82 24.54
N ALA A 295 42.29 -3.88 23.23
CA ALA A 295 43.33 -3.65 22.22
C ALA A 295 43.94 -2.25 22.33
N ALA A 296 43.11 -1.21 22.49
CA ALA A 296 43.57 0.17 22.64
C ALA A 296 44.33 0.45 23.95
N LYS A 297 44.28 -0.44 24.94
CA LYS A 297 45.08 -0.35 26.18
C LYS A 297 46.40 -1.12 26.10
N ALA A 298 46.55 -2.00 25.11
CA ALA A 298 47.74 -2.82 24.91
C ALA A 298 48.77 -2.15 23.97
N GLU A 299 48.38 -1.07 23.30
CA GLU A 299 49.19 -0.16 22.48
C GLU A 299 49.60 1.08 23.30
#